data_AF-A0A6S6TF49-F1
#
_entry.id   AF-A0A6S6TF49-F1
#
_cell.length_a   1.000
_cell.length_b   1.000
_cell.length_c   1.000
_cell.angle_alpha   90.00
_cell.angle_beta   90.00
_cell.angle_gamma   90.00
#
_symmetry.space_group_name_H-M   'P 1'
#
loop_
_entity.id
_entity.type
_entity.pdbx_description
1 polymer ?
#
loop_
_entity_poly.entity_id
_entity_poly.type
_entity_poly.pdbx_seq_one_letter_code
_entity_poly.pdbx_strand_id
1 'polypeptide(L)'
;KAPELSVVKTSTVISDPFNGTNNPKRIPGAVIEYTITVSNASETSVNDVNISDTIADEDSVVNYISGVTSTSNGFTVSFDDDDDEVTSTINVPAATSSGSGTAAISFQVEIL
;
A
#
# COMPACT_ATOMS: atom_id res chain seq x y z
N LYS A 1 -26.30 -6.58 8.54
CA LYS A 1 -25.60 -6.87 7.25
C LYS A 1 -24.11 -6.97 7.59
N ALA A 2 -23.39 -7.97 7.08
CA ALA A 2 -21.94 -8.02 7.25
C ALA A 2 -21.29 -6.83 6.51
N PRO A 3 -20.16 -6.30 6.99
CA PRO A 3 -19.44 -5.26 6.28
C PRO A 3 -18.99 -5.77 4.90
N GLU A 4 -19.14 -4.90 3.90
CA GLU A 4 -18.76 -5.16 2.52
C GLU A 4 -17.47 -4.39 2.24
N LEU A 5 -16.35 -5.12 2.29
CA LEU A 5 -15.01 -4.58 2.08
C LEU A 5 -14.49 -4.96 0.70
N SER A 6 -13.79 -4.02 0.06
CA SER A 6 -13.00 -4.27 -1.14
C SER A 6 -11.59 -3.71 -0.96
N VAL A 7 -10.61 -4.39 -1.56
CA VAL A 7 -9.19 -4.04 -1.46
C VAL A 7 -8.63 -3.90 -2.87
N VAL A 8 -7.90 -2.83 -3.11
CA VAL A 8 -7.20 -2.56 -4.38
C VAL A 8 -5.75 -2.21 -4.06
N LYS A 9 -4.81 -2.91 -4.71
CA LYS A 9 -3.37 -2.58 -4.69
C LYS A 9 -2.98 -2.00 -6.04
N THR A 10 -2.31 -0.86 -6.03
CA THR A 10 -1.77 -0.21 -7.23
C THR A 10 -0.29 0.08 -7.07
N SER A 11 0.46 0.10 -8.17
CA SER A 11 1.89 0.40 -8.19
C SER A 11 2.21 1.53 -9.18
N THR A 12 3.06 2.46 -8.79
CA THR A 12 3.57 3.54 -9.66
C THR A 12 5.09 3.60 -9.59
N VAL A 13 5.75 3.69 -10.75
CA VAL A 13 7.21 3.88 -10.82
C VAL A 13 7.52 5.35 -10.53
N ILE A 14 8.25 5.62 -9.45
CA ILE A 14 8.63 6.97 -9.01
C ILE A 14 9.88 7.44 -9.73
N SER A 15 10.90 6.58 -9.80
CA SER A 15 12.17 6.88 -10.46
C SER A 15 12.87 5.61 -10.94
N ASP A 16 13.77 5.75 -11.91
CA ASP A 16 14.74 4.72 -12.25
C ASP A 16 16.16 5.29 -12.43
N PRO A 17 17.22 4.47 -12.38
CA PRO A 17 18.61 4.95 -12.42
C PRO A 17 19.02 5.62 -13.73
N PHE A 18 18.30 5.38 -14.82
CA PHE A 18 18.63 5.85 -16.17
C PHE A 18 17.78 7.04 -16.63
N ASN A 19 16.46 7.02 -16.37
CA ASN A 19 15.53 8.07 -16.79
C ASN A 19 15.14 9.02 -15.65
N GLY A 20 15.59 8.76 -14.41
CA GLY A 20 15.22 9.55 -13.25
C GLY A 20 13.71 9.54 -13.05
N THR A 21 13.10 10.70 -12.83
CA THR A 21 11.63 10.85 -12.73
C THR A 21 10.95 11.13 -14.07
N ASN A 22 11.70 11.17 -15.19
CA ASN A 22 11.15 11.52 -16.51
C ASN A 22 10.92 10.26 -17.32
N ASN A 23 9.65 9.82 -17.44
CA ASN A 23 9.29 8.53 -18.05
C ASN A 23 10.06 7.36 -17.42
N PRO A 24 9.91 7.17 -16.08
CA PRO A 24 10.62 6.13 -15.37
C PRO A 24 10.18 4.74 -15.80
N LYS A 25 11.10 3.79 -15.78
CA LYS A 25 10.89 2.39 -16.17
C LYS A 25 11.01 1.47 -14.97
N ARG A 26 10.21 0.40 -14.96
CA ARG A 26 10.28 -0.67 -13.96
C ARG A 26 11.45 -1.61 -14.27
N ILE A 27 12.67 -1.20 -13.92
CA ILE A 27 13.94 -1.92 -14.13
C ILE A 27 14.72 -2.03 -12.80
N PRO A 28 15.77 -2.86 -12.70
CA PRO A 28 16.64 -2.88 -11.52
C PRO A 28 17.13 -1.48 -11.13
N GLY A 29 17.05 -1.18 -9.83
CA GLY A 29 17.28 0.13 -9.20
C GLY A 29 16.10 1.11 -9.28
N ALA A 30 14.94 0.71 -9.80
CA ALA A 30 13.77 1.58 -9.85
C ALA A 30 13.03 1.63 -8.51
N VAL A 31 12.61 2.83 -8.11
CA VAL A 31 11.76 3.04 -6.93
C VAL A 31 10.29 2.97 -7.32
N ILE A 32 9.54 2.09 -6.66
CA ILE A 32 8.12 1.86 -6.88
C ILE A 32 7.35 2.26 -5.63
N GLU A 33 6.31 3.06 -5.80
CA GLU A 33 5.32 3.30 -4.75
C GLU A 33 4.14 2.35 -4.93
N TYR A 34 3.86 1.57 -3.90
CA TYR A 34 2.64 0.79 -3.80
C TYR A 34 1.64 1.53 -2.92
N THR A 35 0.37 1.48 -3.32
CA THR A 35 -0.75 1.98 -2.52
C THR A 35 -1.79 0.88 -2.39
N ILE A 36 -2.15 0.54 -1.16
CA ILE A 36 -3.23 -0.38 -0.82
C ILE A 36 -4.39 0.46 -0.32
N THR A 37 -5.51 0.42 -1.03
CA THR A 37 -6.75 1.09 -0.66
C THR A 37 -7.79 0.07 -0.26
N VAL A 38 -8.35 0.22 0.94
CA VAL A 38 -9.47 -0.55 1.44
C VAL A 38 -10.71 0.34 1.44
N SER A 39 -11.79 -0.15 0.85
CA SER A 39 -13.08 0.53 0.79
C SER A 39 -14.15 -0.24 1.55
N ASN A 40 -15.05 0.48 2.20
CA ASN A 40 -16.19 -0.05 2.94
C ASN A 40 -17.49 0.57 2.42
N ALA A 41 -18.34 -0.27 1.83
CA ALA A 41 -19.64 0.15 1.29
C ALA A 41 -20.77 0.11 2.34
N SER A 42 -20.46 -0.19 3.60
CA SER A 42 -21.45 -0.34 4.68
C SER A 42 -21.57 0.91 5.54
N GLU A 43 -22.75 1.14 6.11
CA GLU A 43 -23.04 2.32 6.96
C GLU A 43 -22.38 2.28 8.35
N THR A 44 -21.58 1.24 8.62
CA THR A 44 -20.83 1.05 9.87
C THR A 44 -19.34 0.98 9.57
N SER A 45 -18.54 1.69 10.36
CA SER A 45 -17.08 1.68 10.27
C SER A 45 -16.53 0.32 10.65
N VAL A 46 -15.45 -0.11 9.98
CA VAL A 46 -14.71 -1.32 10.30
C VAL A 46 -13.39 -0.95 10.93
N ASN A 47 -13.16 -1.40 12.16
CA ASN A 47 -11.93 -1.17 12.91
C ASN A 47 -11.06 -2.42 12.87
N ASP A 48 -9.78 -2.24 13.19
CA ASP A 48 -8.81 -3.33 13.34
C ASP A 48 -8.70 -4.20 12.08
N VAL A 49 -8.68 -3.55 10.90
CA VAL A 49 -8.43 -4.25 9.64
C VAL A 49 -6.92 -4.43 9.50
N ASN A 50 -6.47 -5.67 9.58
CA ASN A 50 -5.08 -6.04 9.35
C ASN A 50 -4.82 -6.16 7.84
N ILE A 51 -3.81 -5.42 7.37
CA ILE A 51 -3.24 -5.52 6.03
C ILE A 51 -1.90 -6.22 6.17
N SER A 52 -1.68 -7.21 5.31
CA SER A 52 -0.45 -7.98 5.13
C SER A 52 -0.15 -8.06 3.64
N ASP A 53 1.05 -7.67 3.24
CA ASP A 53 1.49 -7.68 1.85
C ASP A 53 2.95 -8.10 1.76
N THR A 54 3.18 -9.36 1.42
CA THR A 54 4.51 -9.90 1.12
C THR A 54 4.98 -9.31 -0.20
N ILE A 55 6.03 -8.50 -0.16
CA ILE A 55 6.52 -7.73 -1.31
C ILE A 55 7.54 -8.49 -2.17
N ALA A 56 8.07 -9.60 -1.66
CA ALA A 56 8.90 -10.51 -2.43
C ALA A 56 8.05 -11.22 -3.49
N ASP A 57 8.39 -10.99 -4.76
CA ASP A 57 7.92 -11.83 -5.87
C ASP A 57 9.03 -12.84 -6.16
N GLU A 58 8.67 -14.09 -6.53
CA GLU A 58 9.63 -15.19 -6.74
C GLU A 58 10.73 -14.82 -7.78
N ASP A 59 10.45 -13.85 -8.66
CA ASP A 59 11.33 -13.38 -9.74
C ASP A 59 11.87 -11.95 -9.52
N SER A 60 11.59 -11.28 -8.41
CA SER A 60 12.06 -9.91 -8.15
C SER A 60 12.34 -9.66 -6.67
N VAL A 61 13.63 -9.55 -6.33
CA VAL A 61 14.05 -9.09 -5.01
C VAL A 61 13.80 -7.58 -4.93
N VAL A 62 13.11 -7.12 -3.89
CA VAL A 62 12.83 -5.72 -3.64
C VAL A 62 13.35 -5.31 -2.28
N ASN A 63 13.91 -4.11 -2.16
CA ASN A 63 14.29 -3.51 -0.89
C ASN A 63 13.23 -2.53 -0.43
N TYR A 64 12.71 -2.70 0.77
CA TYR A 64 11.80 -1.72 1.38
C TYR A 64 12.51 -0.39 1.68
N ILE A 65 11.91 0.72 1.26
CA ILE A 65 12.42 2.07 1.54
C ILE A 65 11.71 2.62 2.79
N SER A 66 12.35 2.44 3.93
CA SER A 66 11.81 2.89 5.21
C SER A 66 11.63 4.41 5.29
N GLY A 67 10.55 4.84 5.94
CA GLY A 67 10.23 6.25 6.20
C GLY A 67 9.47 6.96 5.08
N VAL A 68 9.21 6.30 3.95
CA VAL A 68 8.40 6.85 2.85
C VAL A 68 7.04 6.16 2.79
N THR A 69 6.17 6.55 3.73
CA THR A 69 4.82 5.98 3.87
C THR A 69 3.78 7.08 3.98
N SER A 70 2.71 7.02 3.19
CA SER A 70 1.56 7.91 3.34
C SER A 70 0.34 7.10 3.76
N THR A 71 -0.41 7.58 4.74
CA THR A 71 -1.60 6.89 5.22
C THR A 71 -2.77 7.84 5.33
N SER A 72 -3.97 7.35 5.04
CA SER A 72 -5.17 8.21 5.00
C SER A 72 -5.53 8.79 6.37
N ASN A 73 -5.04 8.22 7.48
CA ASN A 73 -5.37 8.65 8.85
C ASN A 73 -4.21 8.49 9.86
N GLY A 74 -2.95 8.60 9.41
CA GLY A 74 -1.80 8.47 10.32
C GLY A 74 -1.57 7.06 10.86
N PHE A 75 -2.05 6.04 10.14
CA PHE A 75 -1.75 4.63 10.42
C PHE A 75 -0.23 4.38 10.38
N THR A 76 0.21 3.41 11.17
CA THR A 76 1.59 2.93 11.15
C THR A 76 1.70 1.81 10.13
N VAL A 77 2.65 1.97 9.21
CA VAL A 77 3.09 0.90 8.31
C VAL A 77 4.36 0.32 8.90
N SER A 78 4.39 -0.99 9.05
CA SER A 78 5.52 -1.76 9.54
C SER A 78 6.05 -2.65 8.42
N PHE A 79 7.35 -2.87 8.43
CA PHE A 79 8.01 -3.81 7.53
C PHE A 79 8.72 -4.87 8.36
N ASP A 80 8.49 -6.12 8.02
CA ASP A 80 9.18 -7.28 8.56
C ASP A 80 10.24 -7.72 7.54
N ASP A 81 11.51 -7.60 7.92
CA ASP A 81 12.67 -7.93 7.07
C ASP A 81 12.92 -9.44 7.01
N ASP A 82 12.40 -10.22 7.97
CA ASP A 82 12.57 -11.67 7.98
C ASP A 82 11.63 -12.34 6.94
N ASP A 83 10.44 -11.78 6.74
CA ASP A 83 9.38 -12.30 5.85
C ASP A 83 9.12 -11.42 4.61
N ASP A 84 9.90 -10.36 4.39
CA ASP A 84 9.68 -9.34 3.35
C ASP A 84 8.22 -8.85 3.31
N GLU A 85 7.64 -8.58 4.48
CA GLU A 85 6.21 -8.32 4.63
C GLU A 85 5.93 -6.89 5.09
N VAL A 86 5.04 -6.20 4.37
CA VAL A 86 4.46 -4.94 4.81
C VAL A 86 3.16 -5.21 5.57
N THR A 87 3.09 -4.74 6.81
CA THR A 87 1.90 -4.84 7.64
C THR A 87 1.37 -3.48 8.09
N SER A 88 0.06 -3.40 8.28
CA SER A 88 -0.59 -2.23 8.88
C SER A 88 -1.90 -2.63 9.53
N THR A 89 -2.28 -1.96 10.61
CA THR A 89 -3.65 -2.03 11.14
C THR A 89 -4.36 -0.72 10.84
N ILE A 90 -5.53 -0.79 10.20
CA ILE A 90 -6.27 0.39 9.75
C ILE A 90 -7.72 0.39 10.25
N ASN A 91 -8.30 1.58 10.25
CA ASN A 91 -9.73 1.81 10.48
C ASN A 91 -10.36 2.34 9.18
N VAL A 92 -11.33 1.60 8.66
CA VAL A 92 -12.05 1.98 7.43
C VAL A 92 -13.37 2.64 7.83
N PRO A 93 -13.58 3.93 7.50
CA PRO A 93 -14.79 4.64 7.87
C PRO A 93 -16.03 4.02 7.22
N ALA A 94 -17.21 4.33 7.76
CA ALA A 94 -18.47 3.96 7.15
C ALA A 94 -18.65 4.63 5.77
N ALA A 95 -19.43 3.99 4.90
CA ALA A 95 -19.96 4.65 3.72
C ALA A 95 -20.80 5.88 4.11
N THR A 96 -20.72 6.90 3.27
CA THR A 96 -21.54 8.11 3.35
C THR A 96 -22.47 8.16 2.16
N SER A 97 -23.42 9.11 2.14
CA SER A 97 -24.23 9.38 0.95
C SER A 97 -23.41 9.77 -0.29
N SER A 98 -22.13 10.07 -0.12
CA SER A 98 -21.19 10.46 -1.18
C SER A 98 -20.31 9.32 -1.68
N GLY A 99 -20.42 8.12 -1.11
CA GLY A 99 -19.66 6.94 -1.55
C GLY A 99 -19.17 6.06 -0.41
N SER A 100 -18.37 5.06 -0.76
CA SER A 100 -17.75 4.14 0.21
C SER A 100 -16.75 4.89 1.10
N GLY A 101 -16.66 4.51 2.37
CA GLY A 101 -15.59 4.97 3.25
C GLY A 101 -14.27 4.33 2.82
N THR A 102 -13.19 5.09 2.76
CA THR A 102 -11.90 4.58 2.28
C THR A 102 -10.80 4.81 3.30
N ALA A 103 -9.86 3.87 3.33
CA ALA A 103 -8.60 4.01 4.04
C ALA A 103 -7.48 3.46 3.17
N ALA A 104 -6.32 4.12 3.17
CA ALA A 104 -5.21 3.73 2.33
C ALA A 104 -3.88 3.80 3.08
N ILE A 105 -2.98 2.92 2.70
CA ILE A 105 -1.56 2.97 3.06
C ILE A 105 -0.73 2.95 1.78
N SER A 106 0.38 3.68 1.77
CA SER A 106 1.39 3.59 0.74
C SER A 106 2.76 3.33 1.34
N PHE A 107 3.61 2.67 0.56
CA PHE A 107 5.00 2.38 0.88
C PHE A 107 5.83 2.33 -0.40
N GLN A 108 7.14 2.54 -0.28
CA GLN A 108 8.05 2.50 -1.41
C GLN A 108 9.03 1.35 -1.30
N VAL A 109 9.40 0.79 -2.44
CA VAL A 109 10.43 -0.25 -2.56
C VAL A 109 11.37 0.08 -3.72
N GLU A 110 12.60 -0.41 -3.66
CA GLU A 110 13.56 -0.41 -4.76
C GLU A 110 13.67 -1.82 -5.35
N ILE A 111 13.61 -1.95 -6.67
CA ILE A 111 13.86 -3.23 -7.36
C ILE A 111 15.36 -3.51 -7.36
N LEU A 112 15.80 -4.72 -7.03
CA LEU A 112 17.21 -5.12 -7.10
C LEU A 112 17.64 -5.65 -8.48
#